data_AF-A0A965IW44-F1
#
_entry.id   AF-A0A965IW44-F1
#
_cell.length_a   1.000
_cell.length_b   1.000
_cell.length_c   1.000
_cell.angle_alpha   90.00
_cell.angle_beta   90.00
_cell.angle_gamma   90.00
#
_symmetry.space_group_name_H-M   'P 1'
#
loop_
_entity.id
_entity.type
_entity.pdbx_description
1 polymer ?
#
loop_
_entity_poly.entity_id
_entity_poly.type
_entity_poly.pdbx_seq_one_letter_code
_entity_poly.pdbx_strand_id
1 'polypeptide(L)'
;MALGLVALHAWWTTRLQWDIHRGLGTSSYDVGLYDQGTWLLSRFKAPFVTLMGRNMLGDHASLVMFLLVPLYWVVPGTETLLAVQSIVVAAGALPLYFLARKKLGSRVMAVAMVCVWLLNPALNGANLENFHPDSFLALFLPLALWALFERRWRTYVVAVVLCMTVKEDVSLVL
;
A
#
# COMPACT_ATOMS: atom_id res chain seq x y z
N MET A 1 -16.74 -7.30 12.48
CA MET A 1 -16.18 -6.19 13.27
C MET A 1 -14.83 -5.73 12.74
N ALA A 2 -13.73 -6.50 12.85
CA ALA A 2 -12.42 -6.09 12.30
C ALA A 2 -12.45 -5.74 10.80
N LEU A 3 -13.02 -6.60 9.95
CA LEU A 3 -13.22 -6.30 8.52
C LEU A 3 -14.06 -5.04 8.27
N GLY A 4 -15.05 -4.76 9.13
CA GLY A 4 -15.87 -3.56 9.02
C GLY A 4 -15.07 -2.29 9.34
N LEU A 5 -14.19 -2.35 10.34
CA LEU A 5 -13.29 -1.23 10.68
C LEU A 5 -12.28 -0.98 9.56
N VAL A 6 -11.69 -2.05 9.01
CA VAL A 6 -10.76 -1.97 7.87
C VAL A 6 -11.45 -1.36 6.65
N ALA A 7 -12.63 -1.86 6.28
CA ALA A 7 -13.39 -1.35 5.14
C ALA A 7 -13.81 0.12 5.34
N LEU A 8 -14.24 0.49 6.55
CA LEU A 8 -14.61 1.86 6.89
C LEU A 8 -13.42 2.81 6.80
N HIS A 9 -12.26 2.43 7.34
CA HIS A 9 -11.04 3.23 7.27
C HIS A 9 -10.54 3.39 5.83
N ALA A 10 -10.50 2.31 5.06
CA ALA A 10 -10.14 2.35 3.64
C ALA A 10 -11.06 3.30 2.88
N TRP A 11 -12.38 3.13 3.01
CA TRP A 11 -13.36 3.99 2.36
C TRP A 11 -13.21 5.46 2.77
N TRP A 12 -13.11 5.74 4.06
CA TRP A 12 -12.97 7.10 4.59
C TRP A 12 -11.71 7.79 4.05
N THR A 13 -10.56 7.12 4.16
CA THR A 13 -9.29 7.68 3.70
C THR A 13 -9.22 7.81 2.18
N THR A 14 -9.81 6.87 1.42
CA THR A 14 -9.93 7.02 -0.04
C THR A 14 -10.75 8.25 -0.40
N ARG A 15 -11.92 8.43 0.23
CA ARG A 15 -12.78 9.60 -0.05
C ARG A 15 -12.07 10.90 0.28
N LEU A 16 -11.40 10.95 1.42
CA LEU A 16 -10.62 12.12 1.83
C LEU A 16 -9.49 12.42 0.83
N GLN A 17 -8.71 11.41 0.41
CA GLN A 17 -7.65 11.60 -0.57
C GLN A 17 -8.18 12.08 -1.93
N TRP A 18 -9.33 11.56 -2.38
CA TRP A 18 -9.97 12.04 -3.61
C TRP A 18 -10.44 13.48 -3.50
N ASP A 19 -11.03 13.87 -2.37
CA ASP A 19 -11.48 15.25 -2.15
C ASP A 19 -10.26 16.20 -2.12
N ILE A 20 -9.15 15.80 -1.49
CA ILE A 20 -7.87 16.54 -1.52
C ILE A 20 -7.35 16.66 -2.96
N HIS A 21 -7.30 15.56 -3.72
CA HIS A 21 -6.83 15.55 -5.11
C HIS A 21 -7.68 16.45 -6.02
N ARG A 22 -9.01 16.33 -5.95
CA ARG A 22 -9.96 17.16 -6.71
C ARG A 22 -9.90 18.63 -6.30
N GLY A 23 -9.54 18.91 -5.04
CA GLY A 23 -9.25 20.24 -4.52
C GLY A 23 -7.87 20.78 -4.90
N LEU A 24 -7.12 20.11 -5.79
CA LEU A 24 -5.76 20.47 -6.21
C LEU A 24 -4.73 20.44 -5.07
N GLY A 25 -4.97 19.65 -4.02
CA GLY A 25 -4.10 19.50 -2.86
C GLY A 25 -3.00 18.44 -3.00
N THR A 26 -2.86 17.81 -4.17
CA THR A 26 -1.82 16.80 -4.45
C THR A 26 -0.63 17.37 -5.21
N SER A 27 0.57 16.85 -4.94
CA SER A 27 1.81 17.24 -5.62
C SER A 27 2.00 16.44 -6.90
N SER A 28 2.15 17.12 -8.05
CA SER A 28 2.40 16.46 -9.34
C SER A 28 3.69 15.64 -9.37
N TYR A 29 4.70 15.98 -8.55
CA TYR A 29 5.99 15.29 -8.57
C TYR A 29 5.89 13.87 -8.01
N ASP A 30 5.10 13.68 -6.96
CA ASP A 30 4.95 12.37 -6.32
C ASP A 30 3.90 11.54 -7.06
N VAL A 31 2.65 12.00 -7.09
CA VAL A 31 1.55 11.20 -7.64
C VAL A 31 1.58 11.13 -9.16
N GLY A 32 1.97 12.22 -9.84
CA GLY A 32 1.99 12.29 -11.29
C GLY A 32 3.08 11.44 -11.93
N LEU A 33 4.20 11.23 -11.23
CA LEU A 33 5.28 10.33 -11.65
C LEU A 33 4.77 8.90 -11.77
N TYR A 34 4.16 8.38 -10.70
CA TYR A 34 3.65 7.01 -10.68
C TYR A 34 2.41 6.85 -11.56
N ASP A 35 1.55 7.87 -11.67
CA ASP A 35 0.39 7.83 -12.55
C ASP A 35 0.80 7.69 -14.03
N GLN A 36 1.68 8.58 -14.50
CA GLN A 36 2.19 8.53 -15.88
C GLN A 36 2.96 7.22 -16.14
N GLY A 37 3.86 6.84 -15.22
CA GLY A 37 4.67 5.64 -15.37
C GLY A 37 3.83 4.36 -15.45
N THR A 38 2.84 4.22 -14.56
CA THR A 38 1.92 3.06 -14.56
C THR A 38 1.02 3.04 -15.79
N TRP A 39 0.55 4.21 -16.23
CA TRP A 39 -0.22 4.32 -17.46
C TRP A 39 0.59 3.85 -18.66
N LEU A 40 1.85 4.26 -18.79
CA LEU A 40 2.75 3.81 -19.86
C LEU A 40 3.01 2.30 -19.82
N LEU A 41 3.30 1.76 -18.63
CA LEU A 41 3.44 0.31 -18.43
C LEU A 41 2.18 -0.43 -18.89
N SER A 42 1.00 0.08 -18.55
CA SER A 42 -0.26 -0.54 -18.96
C SER A 42 -0.49 -0.54 -20.48
N ARG A 43 0.24 0.31 -21.22
CA ARG A 43 0.23 0.35 -22.69
C ARG A 43 1.45 -0.32 -23.31
N PHE A 44 2.18 -1.14 -22.54
CA PHE A 44 3.40 -1.82 -22.97
C PHE A 44 4.46 -0.85 -23.51
N LYS A 45 4.51 0.36 -22.97
CA LYS A 45 5.51 1.38 -23.29
C LYS A 45 6.53 1.48 -22.17
N ALA A 46 7.75 1.93 -22.52
CA ALA A 46 8.74 2.28 -21.50
C ALA A 46 8.17 3.40 -20.60
N PRO A 47 8.24 3.26 -19.27
CA PRO A 47 7.67 4.25 -18.34
C PRO A 47 8.60 5.45 -18.16
N PHE A 48 8.91 6.14 -19.25
CA PHE A 48 9.63 7.41 -19.20
C PHE A 48 8.69 8.50 -18.66
N VAL A 49 9.01 9.03 -17.48
CA VAL A 49 8.21 10.05 -16.80
C VAL A 49 8.74 11.43 -17.17
N THR A 50 7.90 12.29 -17.74
CA THR A 50 8.30 13.60 -18.23
C THR A 50 8.63 14.59 -17.12
N LEU A 51 7.92 14.50 -15.98
CA LEU A 51 8.23 15.29 -14.78
C LEU A 51 9.63 15.02 -14.23
N MET A 52 10.11 13.78 -14.39
CA MET A 52 11.39 13.34 -13.84
C MET A 52 12.51 13.33 -14.89
N GLY A 53 12.18 13.28 -16.18
CA GLY A 53 13.16 13.22 -17.27
C GLY A 53 13.90 11.88 -17.40
N ARG A 54 13.39 10.81 -16.78
CA ARG A 54 13.98 9.46 -16.82
C ARG A 54 12.89 8.38 -16.68
N ASN A 55 13.30 7.13 -16.84
CA ASN A 55 12.45 5.96 -16.59
C ASN A 55 12.06 5.88 -15.11
N MET A 56 10.78 5.63 -14.81
CA MET A 56 10.24 5.44 -13.45
C MET A 56 11.04 4.43 -12.64
N LEU A 57 11.40 3.29 -13.25
CA LEU A 57 12.16 2.22 -12.60
C LEU A 57 13.65 2.54 -12.44
N GLY A 58 14.12 3.64 -13.05
CA GLY A 58 15.48 4.15 -12.87
C GLY A 58 15.61 5.16 -11.74
N ASP A 59 14.52 5.47 -11.03
CA ASP A 59 14.56 6.21 -9.76
C ASP A 59 14.64 5.25 -8.59
N HIS A 60 13.62 4.41 -8.47
CA HIS A 60 13.55 3.32 -7.53
C HIS A 60 13.12 2.05 -8.26
N ALA A 61 13.62 0.89 -7.81
CA ALA A 61 13.24 -0.41 -8.32
C ALA A 61 11.84 -0.83 -7.82
N SER A 62 10.84 0.03 -8.00
CA SER A 62 9.45 -0.16 -7.58
C SER A 62 8.69 -1.09 -8.51
N LEU A 63 9.14 -2.34 -8.59
CA LEU A 63 8.52 -3.42 -9.37
C LEU A 63 7.08 -3.73 -8.93
N VAL A 64 6.70 -3.36 -7.70
CA VAL A 64 5.32 -3.47 -7.21
C VAL A 64 4.32 -2.75 -8.11
N MET A 65 4.75 -1.73 -8.86
CA MET A 65 3.90 -0.99 -9.80
C MET A 65 3.32 -1.86 -10.90
N PHE A 66 3.94 -2.99 -11.25
CA PHE A 66 3.37 -3.95 -12.20
C PHE A 66 2.06 -4.57 -11.71
N LEU A 67 1.84 -4.65 -10.39
CA LEU A 67 0.57 -5.14 -9.82
C LEU A 67 -0.61 -4.19 -10.11
N LEU A 68 -0.32 -2.91 -10.40
CA LEU A 68 -1.33 -1.90 -10.69
C LEU A 68 -1.68 -1.79 -12.17
N VAL A 69 -0.86 -2.37 -13.06
CA VAL A 69 -1.09 -2.35 -14.51
C VAL A 69 -2.48 -2.87 -14.90
N PRO A 70 -2.98 -4.01 -14.39
CA PRO A 70 -4.32 -4.49 -14.74
C PRO A 70 -5.44 -3.53 -14.31
N LEU A 71 -5.28 -2.82 -13.18
CA LEU A 71 -6.26 -1.82 -12.74
C LEU A 71 -6.29 -0.63 -13.70
N TYR A 72 -5.14 -0.23 -14.22
CA TYR A 72 -5.00 0.84 -15.22
C TYR A 72 -5.61 0.51 -16.59
N TRP A 73 -5.88 -0.76 -16.88
CA TRP A 73 -6.65 -1.12 -18.07
C TRP A 73 -8.14 -0.80 -17.95
N VAL A 74 -8.67 -0.74 -16.72
CA VAL A 74 -10.11 -0.56 -16.45
C VAL A 74 -10.40 0.85 -15.96
N VAL A 75 -9.65 1.32 -14.96
CA VAL A 75 -9.85 2.62 -14.30
C VAL A 75 -8.47 3.28 -14.09
N PRO A 76 -7.84 3.82 -15.14
CA PRO A 76 -6.55 4.51 -14.99
C PRO A 76 -6.72 5.85 -14.27
N GLY A 77 -5.68 6.26 -13.53
CA GLY A 77 -5.54 7.60 -12.99
C GLY A 77 -5.13 7.65 -11.52
N THR A 78 -4.72 8.84 -11.09
CA THR A 78 -4.32 9.17 -9.72
C THR A 78 -5.32 8.69 -8.66
N GLU A 79 -6.63 8.86 -8.87
CA GLU A 79 -7.65 8.40 -7.92
C GLU A 79 -7.58 6.89 -7.64
N THR A 80 -7.25 6.09 -8.66
CA THR A 80 -7.05 4.65 -8.52
C THR A 80 -5.84 4.34 -7.65
N LEU A 81 -4.72 5.04 -7.83
CA LEU A 81 -3.53 4.88 -7.01
C LEU A 81 -3.80 5.19 -5.54
N LEU A 82 -4.42 6.35 -5.26
CA LEU A 82 -4.74 6.78 -3.91
C LEU A 82 -5.72 5.82 -3.21
N ALA A 83 -6.71 5.31 -3.96
CA ALA A 83 -7.63 4.31 -3.45
C ALA A 83 -6.93 2.99 -3.10
N VAL A 84 -6.03 2.50 -3.97
CA VAL A 84 -5.27 1.27 -3.69
C VAL A 84 -4.36 1.44 -2.48
N GLN A 85 -3.64 2.56 -2.38
CA GLN A 85 -2.81 2.89 -1.21
C GLN A 85 -3.64 2.81 0.09
N SER A 86 -4.80 3.50 0.13
CA SER A 86 -5.73 3.43 1.27
C SER A 86 -6.17 2.00 1.63
N ILE A 87 -6.52 1.20 0.62
CA ILE A 87 -6.99 -0.17 0.82
C ILE A 87 -5.87 -1.05 1.38
N VAL A 88 -4.66 -0.95 0.82
CA VAL A 88 -3.52 -1.77 1.21
C VAL A 88 -3.05 -1.40 2.62
N VAL A 89 -2.97 -0.10 2.94
CA VAL A 89 -2.66 0.38 4.29
C VAL A 89 -3.67 -0.12 5.33
N ALA A 90 -4.98 -0.03 5.03
CA ALA A 90 -6.01 -0.53 5.94
C ALA A 90 -5.95 -2.05 6.09
N ALA A 91 -5.71 -2.78 5.00
CA ALA A 91 -5.64 -4.24 4.98
C ALA A 91 -4.49 -4.79 5.86
N GLY A 92 -3.42 -4.00 6.08
CA GLY A 92 -2.34 -4.31 7.02
C GLY A 92 -2.79 -4.66 8.44
N ALA A 93 -3.97 -4.18 8.85
CA ALA A 93 -4.54 -4.53 10.15
C ALA A 93 -4.99 -5.99 10.26
N LEU A 94 -5.28 -6.68 9.14
CA LEU A 94 -5.86 -8.02 9.14
C LEU A 94 -4.87 -9.10 9.61
N PRO A 95 -3.63 -9.18 9.09
CA PRO A 95 -2.62 -10.08 9.64
C PRO A 95 -2.38 -9.86 11.14
N LEU A 96 -2.33 -8.59 11.57
CA LEU A 96 -2.17 -8.23 12.98
C LEU A 96 -3.34 -8.67 13.85
N TYR A 97 -4.57 -8.53 13.35
CA TYR A 97 -5.77 -9.06 14.03
C TYR A 97 -5.66 -10.56 14.27
N PHE A 98 -5.31 -11.33 13.23
CA PHE A 98 -5.20 -12.78 13.36
C PHE A 98 -4.07 -13.18 14.32
N LEU A 99 -2.94 -12.48 14.25
CA LEU A 99 -1.81 -12.71 15.15
C LEU A 99 -2.20 -12.42 16.61
N ALA A 100 -2.78 -11.25 16.88
CA ALA A 100 -3.19 -10.82 18.21
C ALA A 100 -4.30 -11.72 18.78
N ARG A 101 -5.28 -12.11 17.96
CA ARG A 101 -6.36 -13.03 18.36
C ARG A 101 -5.81 -14.35 18.86
N LYS A 102 -4.80 -14.89 18.19
CA LYS A 102 -4.20 -16.18 18.56
C LYS A 102 -3.25 -16.04 19.75
N LYS A 103 -2.39 -15.02 19.77
CA LYS A 103 -1.37 -14.84 20.82
C LYS A 103 -1.94 -14.37 22.15
N LEU A 104 -2.98 -13.54 22.12
CA LEU A 104 -3.57 -12.95 23.33
C LEU A 104 -4.84 -13.67 23.78
N GLY A 105 -5.38 -14.60 22.97
CA GLY A 105 -6.61 -15.34 23.27
C GLY A 105 -7.89 -14.48 23.34
N SER A 106 -7.80 -13.17 23.14
CA SER A 106 -8.90 -12.22 23.36
C SER A 106 -9.36 -11.54 22.07
N ARG A 107 -10.67 -11.49 21.86
CA ARG A 107 -11.28 -10.83 20.69
C ARG A 107 -11.13 -9.33 20.82
N VAL A 108 -11.33 -8.84 22.04
CA VAL A 108 -11.26 -7.43 22.37
C VAL A 108 -9.85 -6.91 22.13
N MET A 109 -8.82 -7.62 22.60
CA MET A 109 -7.43 -7.21 22.37
C MET A 109 -7.04 -7.26 20.89
N ALA A 110 -7.51 -8.26 20.14
CA ALA A 110 -7.27 -8.33 18.70
C ALA A 110 -7.90 -7.14 17.95
N VAL A 111 -9.11 -6.73 18.35
CA VAL A 111 -9.78 -5.55 17.80
C VAL A 111 -9.06 -4.27 18.24
N ALA A 112 -8.60 -4.19 19.49
CA ALA A 112 -7.81 -3.06 19.95
C ALA A 112 -6.53 -2.89 19.11
N MET A 113 -5.86 -3.99 18.74
CA MET A 113 -4.71 -3.95 17.83
C MET A 113 -5.07 -3.39 16.44
N VAL A 114 -6.24 -3.76 15.90
CA VAL A 114 -6.77 -3.18 14.65
C VAL A 114 -6.98 -1.68 14.79
N CYS A 115 -7.60 -1.23 15.90
CA CYS A 115 -7.80 0.19 16.15
C CYS A 115 -6.47 0.94 16.29
N VAL A 116 -5.48 0.37 17.00
CA VAL A 116 -4.14 0.96 17.13
C VAL A 116 -3.49 1.15 15.77
N TRP A 117 -3.58 0.17 14.87
CA TRP A 117 -3.07 0.29 13.51
C TRP A 117 -3.80 1.38 12.72
N LEU A 118 -5.13 1.31 12.63
CA LEU A 118 -5.94 2.19 11.79
C LEU A 118 -5.97 3.64 12.28
N LEU A 119 -5.81 3.87 13.58
CA LEU A 119 -5.79 5.21 14.20
C LEU A 119 -4.37 5.74 14.41
N ASN A 120 -3.33 5.00 13.99
CA ASN A 120 -1.96 5.45 14.13
C ASN A 120 -1.73 6.74 13.31
N PRO A 121 -1.32 7.86 13.93
CA PRO A 121 -1.18 9.14 13.22
C PRO A 121 -0.04 9.12 12.22
N ALA A 122 1.06 8.40 12.48
CA ALA A 122 2.17 8.29 11.53
C ALA A 122 1.74 7.48 10.28
N LEU A 123 0.99 6.39 10.48
CA LEU A 123 0.46 5.60 9.36
C LEU A 123 -0.53 6.41 8.53
N ASN A 124 -1.46 7.13 9.17
CA ASN A 124 -2.41 7.97 8.46
C ASN A 124 -1.75 9.18 7.79
N GLY A 125 -0.71 9.75 8.41
CA GLY A 125 0.11 10.79 7.81
C GLY A 125 0.74 10.32 6.51
N ALA A 126 1.40 9.16 6.52
CA ALA A 126 1.96 8.55 5.32
C ALA A 126 0.89 8.16 4.28
N ASN A 127 -0.29 7.71 4.71
CA ASN A 127 -1.37 7.32 3.81
C ASN A 127 -2.04 8.52 3.12
N LEU A 128 -2.11 9.68 3.78
CA LEU A 128 -2.68 10.92 3.24
C LEU A 128 -1.65 11.79 2.52
N GLU A 129 -0.37 11.45 2.67
CA GLU A 129 0.68 11.91 1.79
C GLU A 129 0.45 11.28 0.39
N ASN A 130 0.99 11.89 -0.68
CA ASN A 130 0.69 11.49 -2.05
C ASN A 130 0.97 9.98 -2.29
N PHE A 131 0.62 9.47 -3.47
CA PHE A 131 0.85 8.05 -3.73
C PHE A 131 2.34 7.68 -3.68
N HIS A 132 2.66 6.68 -2.86
CA HIS A 132 3.99 6.08 -2.76
C HIS A 132 3.90 4.55 -2.84
N PRO A 133 4.75 3.88 -3.62
CA PRO A 133 4.84 2.43 -3.65
C PRO A 133 5.12 1.82 -2.27
N ASP A 134 5.85 2.55 -1.42
CA ASP A 134 6.18 2.20 -0.04
C ASP A 134 4.93 1.83 0.80
N SER A 135 3.76 2.39 0.46
CA SER A 135 2.48 2.07 1.10
C SER A 135 2.13 0.58 1.06
N PHE A 136 2.65 -0.19 0.10
CA PHE A 136 2.42 -1.63 0.02
C PHE A 136 3.07 -2.41 1.17
N LEU A 137 4.14 -1.88 1.77
CA LEU A 137 4.79 -2.48 2.95
C LEU A 137 3.83 -2.52 4.15
N ALA A 138 2.87 -1.61 4.21
CA ALA A 138 1.84 -1.58 5.24
C ALA A 138 1.00 -2.86 5.27
N LEU A 139 0.90 -3.61 4.17
CA LEU A 139 0.28 -4.94 4.15
C LEU A 139 1.31 -6.07 4.15
N PHE A 140 2.33 -5.97 3.30
CA PHE A 140 3.26 -7.08 3.08
C PHE A 140 4.09 -7.40 4.32
N LEU A 141 4.52 -6.39 5.08
CA LEU A 141 5.31 -6.60 6.28
C LEU A 141 4.48 -7.23 7.43
N PRO A 142 3.28 -6.74 7.79
CA PRO A 142 2.42 -7.45 8.73
C PRO A 142 2.06 -8.87 8.29
N LEU A 143 1.86 -9.09 6.99
CA LEU A 143 1.59 -10.42 6.44
C LEU A 143 2.79 -11.35 6.64
N ALA A 144 4.01 -10.88 6.37
CA ALA A 144 5.24 -11.61 6.60
C ALA A 144 5.40 -11.96 8.10
N LEU A 145 5.23 -10.98 9.00
CA LEU A 145 5.32 -11.21 10.44
C LEU A 145 4.30 -12.24 10.93
N TRP A 146 3.03 -12.11 10.53
CA TRP A 146 2.01 -13.10 10.86
C TRP A 146 2.37 -14.49 10.34
N ALA A 147 2.80 -14.60 9.09
CA ALA A 147 3.19 -15.88 8.50
C ALA A 147 4.41 -16.50 9.20
N LEU A 148 5.39 -15.69 9.60
CA LEU A 148 6.57 -16.12 10.36
C LEU A 148 6.15 -16.72 11.72
N PHE A 149 5.35 -15.99 12.50
CA PHE A 149 4.89 -16.46 13.82
C PHE A 149 3.99 -17.69 13.74
N GLU A 150 3.25 -17.84 12.65
CA GLU A 150 2.41 -19.00 12.36
C GLU A 150 3.16 -20.16 11.69
N ARG A 151 4.48 -20.00 11.44
CA ARG A 151 5.33 -20.98 10.72
C ARG A 151 4.78 -21.34 9.33
N ARG A 152 4.10 -20.40 8.67
CA ARG A 152 3.56 -20.53 7.30
C ARG A 152 4.62 -20.11 6.29
N TRP A 153 5.66 -20.93 6.14
CA TRP A 153 6.86 -20.60 5.35
C TRP A 153 6.58 -20.18 3.91
N ARG A 154 5.61 -20.83 3.24
CA ARG A 154 5.22 -20.43 1.87
C ARG A 154 4.69 -19.00 1.82
N THR A 155 3.77 -18.66 2.71
CA THR A 155 3.21 -17.30 2.79
C THR A 155 4.26 -16.29 3.22
N TYR A 156 5.14 -16.66 4.14
CA TYR A 156 6.25 -15.82 4.57
C TYR A 156 7.18 -15.47 3.41
N VAL A 157 7.65 -16.47 2.65
CA VAL A 157 8.52 -16.26 1.49
C VAL A 157 7.82 -15.40 0.44
N VAL A 158 6.55 -15.67 0.13
CA VAL A 158 5.79 -14.83 -0.82
C VAL A 158 5.69 -13.39 -0.33
N ALA A 159 5.38 -13.15 0.95
CA ALA A 159 5.28 -11.81 1.51
C ALA A 159 6.63 -11.07 1.49
N VAL A 160 7.74 -11.76 1.81
CA VAL A 160 9.09 -11.20 1.75
C VAL A 160 9.47 -10.83 0.31
N VAL A 161 9.20 -11.70 -0.67
CA VAL A 161 9.43 -11.39 -2.09
C VAL A 161 8.59 -10.18 -2.52
N LEU A 162 7.33 -10.11 -2.09
CA LEU A 162 6.49 -8.93 -2.35
C LEU A 162 7.08 -7.65 -1.71
N CYS A 163 7.58 -7.70 -0.47
CA CYS A 163 8.29 -6.57 0.14
C CYS A 163 9.48 -6.12 -0.72
N MET A 164 10.29 -7.06 -1.22
CA MET A 164 11.46 -6.76 -2.06
C MET A 164 11.09 -6.13 -3.41
N THR A 165 9.84 -6.26 -3.87
CA THR A 165 9.38 -5.59 -5.11
C THR A 165 9.01 -4.12 -4.89
N VAL A 166 8.87 -3.67 -3.64
CA VAL A 166 8.41 -2.30 -3.35
C VAL A 166 9.50 -1.27 -3.62
N LYS A 167 10.71 -1.54 -3.11
CA LYS A 167 11.88 -0.67 -3.22
C LYS A 167 13.15 -1.44 -2.91
N GLU A 168 14.27 -1.03 -3.49
CA GLU A 168 15.56 -1.70 -3.41
C GLU A 168 16.13 -1.78 -1.98
N ASP A 169 15.88 -0.75 -1.17
CA ASP A 169 16.39 -0.60 0.20
C ASP A 169 15.54 -1.33 1.24
N VAL A 170 14.36 -1.86 0.88
CA VAL A 170 13.51 -2.67 1.78
C VAL A 170 14.25 -3.89 2.32
N SER A 171 15.20 -4.42 1.55
CA SER A 171 16.05 -5.53 1.98
C SER A 171 16.87 -5.24 3.24
N LEU A 172 17.14 -3.97 3.57
CA LEU A 172 17.90 -3.56 4.75
C LEU A 172 17.08 -3.59 6.05
N VAL A 173 15.75 -3.65 5.95
CA VAL A 173 14.82 -3.56 7.09
C VAL A 173 13.99 -4.83 7.30
N LEU A 174 14.20 -5.87 6.47
CA LEU A 174 13.58 -7.20 6.59
C LEU A 174 14.42 -8.15 7.47
#